data_AF-B7KXF3-F1
#
_entry.id   AF-B7KXF3-F1
#
_cell.length_a   1.000
_cell.length_b   1.000
_cell.length_c   1.000
_cell.angle_alpha   90.00
_cell.angle_beta   90.00
_cell.angle_gamma   90.00
#
_symmetry.space_group_name_H-M   'P 1'
#
loop_
_entity.id
_entity.type
_entity.pdbx_description
1 polymer ?
#
loop_
_entity_poly.entity_id
_entity_poly.type
_entity_poly.pdbx_seq_one_letter_code
_entity_poly.pdbx_strand_id
1 'polypeptide(L)'
;MRLRALVPALLPALTLLSTLNGAASAEDAARKAAIFPAEVNDPTLAYGRKPLPADQKRLDLVTDVLRKQLAEKGGLESVDLSPQAEEIRKESPLYKCNDCVAPIAKALGAELAVTAFADKGANQLFSLVVTIAEAETGKVVRRGQVVIRANTDDDWSHATRWIVKNRLLAEPLPGRS
;
A
#
# COMPACT_ATOMS: atom_id res chain seq x y z
N MET A 1 29.04 24.64 -82.25
CA MET A 1 27.64 24.18 -82.03
C MET A 1 27.67 23.08 -80.98
N ARG A 2 26.79 23.18 -79.98
CA ARG A 2 26.73 22.33 -78.77
C ARG A 2 26.44 20.86 -79.10
N LEU A 3 26.83 19.94 -78.21
CA LEU A 3 26.04 18.82 -77.63
C LEU A 3 27.01 17.92 -76.82
N ARG A 4 27.13 18.09 -75.50
CA ARG A 4 26.39 17.45 -74.37
C ARG A 4 26.66 15.94 -74.18
N ALA A 5 27.12 15.65 -72.95
CA ALA A 5 27.59 14.40 -72.38
C ALA A 5 26.48 13.39 -72.05
N LEU A 6 26.88 12.14 -71.75
CA LEU A 6 26.14 11.20 -70.89
C LEU A 6 27.14 10.40 -70.05
N VAL A 7 27.24 10.75 -68.77
CA VAL A 7 27.87 9.96 -67.71
C VAL A 7 26.75 9.17 -67.03
N PRO A 8 26.83 7.84 -66.87
CA PRO A 8 25.85 7.10 -66.10
C PRO A 8 26.15 7.25 -64.61
N ALA A 9 25.21 7.83 -63.88
CA ALA A 9 25.23 7.94 -62.43
C ALA A 9 24.90 6.58 -61.79
N LEU A 10 25.86 6.02 -61.04
CA LEU A 10 25.64 4.88 -60.13
C LEU A 10 25.17 5.42 -58.77
N LEU A 11 23.93 5.10 -58.39
CA LEU A 11 23.35 5.35 -57.08
C LEU A 11 23.74 4.22 -56.10
N PRO A 12 24.30 4.50 -54.92
CA PRO A 12 24.44 3.48 -53.88
C PRO A 12 23.11 3.33 -53.12
N ALA A 13 22.60 2.11 -53.06
CA ALA A 13 21.43 1.75 -52.25
C ALA A 13 21.81 1.79 -50.76
N LEU A 14 21.28 2.79 -50.04
CA LEU A 14 21.45 2.97 -48.61
C LEU A 14 20.41 2.11 -47.86
N THR A 15 20.82 0.94 -47.38
CA THR A 15 19.97 0.07 -46.54
C THR A 15 19.85 0.67 -45.14
N LEU A 16 18.71 1.29 -44.82
CA LEU A 16 18.37 1.69 -43.46
C LEU A 16 18.13 0.45 -42.60
N LEU A 17 19.04 0.17 -41.66
CA LEU A 17 18.87 -0.85 -40.64
C LEU A 17 18.06 -0.24 -39.48
N SER A 18 16.73 -0.42 -39.49
CA SER A 18 15.85 -0.04 -38.38
C SER A 18 16.07 -0.97 -37.19
N THR A 19 16.91 -0.58 -36.25
CA THR A 19 16.99 -1.22 -34.93
C THR A 19 15.72 -0.88 -34.15
N LEU A 20 14.75 -1.78 -34.16
CA LEU A 20 13.63 -1.79 -33.23
C LEU A 20 14.20 -2.05 -31.82
N ASN A 21 14.49 -0.98 -31.09
CA ASN A 21 14.67 -1.02 -29.64
C ASN A 21 13.33 -1.43 -29.03
N GLY A 22 13.16 -2.73 -28.80
CA GLY A 22 12.12 -3.24 -27.92
C GLY A 22 12.40 -2.72 -26.52
N ALA A 23 11.73 -1.63 -26.14
CA ALA A 23 11.56 -1.28 -24.75
C ALA A 23 10.72 -2.40 -24.14
N ALA A 24 11.39 -3.35 -23.50
CA ALA A 24 10.74 -4.20 -22.52
C ALA A 24 10.22 -3.26 -21.45
N SER A 25 8.93 -2.95 -21.48
CA SER A 25 8.24 -2.46 -20.32
C SER A 25 8.48 -3.49 -19.23
N ALA A 26 9.31 -3.15 -18.24
CA ALA A 26 9.22 -3.80 -16.95
C ALA A 26 7.77 -3.58 -16.52
N GLU A 27 6.96 -4.61 -16.68
CA GLU A 27 5.68 -4.72 -16.00
C GLU A 27 6.04 -4.54 -14.52
N ASP A 28 5.71 -3.37 -13.95
CA ASP A 28 5.97 -3.00 -12.56
C ASP A 28 5.25 -4.04 -11.71
N ALA A 29 5.93 -5.15 -11.43
CA ALA A 29 5.35 -6.29 -10.76
C ALA A 29 4.74 -5.78 -9.45
N ALA A 30 3.47 -6.16 -9.20
CA ALA A 30 2.74 -5.67 -8.05
C ALA A 30 3.58 -5.90 -6.77
N ARG A 31 3.89 -4.82 -6.06
CA ARG A 31 4.74 -4.89 -4.87
C ARG A 31 4.00 -5.64 -3.77
N LYS A 32 4.70 -6.55 -3.09
CA LYS A 32 4.08 -7.38 -2.04
C LYS A 32 3.95 -6.60 -0.73
N ALA A 33 2.78 -6.66 -0.12
CA ALA A 33 2.48 -6.00 1.15
C ALA A 33 1.84 -6.95 2.15
N ALA A 34 2.32 -6.95 3.39
CA ALA A 34 1.65 -7.57 4.52
C ALA A 34 0.63 -6.57 5.09
N ILE A 35 -0.65 -6.82 4.83
CA ILE A 35 -1.76 -5.97 5.30
C ILE A 35 -2.37 -6.62 6.55
N PHE A 36 -1.90 -6.16 7.71
CA PHE A 36 -2.26 -6.68 9.02
C PHE A 36 -3.70 -6.31 9.40
N PRO A 37 -4.38 -7.13 10.23
CA PRO A 37 -5.69 -6.78 10.77
C PRO A 37 -5.67 -5.42 11.47
N ALA A 38 -6.70 -4.62 11.25
CA ALA A 38 -6.85 -3.36 11.96
C ALA A 38 -7.08 -3.61 13.46
N GLU A 39 -6.47 -2.78 14.28
CA GLU A 39 -6.56 -2.87 15.74
C GLU A 39 -7.30 -1.67 16.33
N VAL A 40 -7.61 -1.70 17.62
CA VAL A 40 -8.22 -0.55 18.31
C VAL A 40 -7.47 -0.27 19.61
N ASN A 41 -7.20 1.01 19.82
CA ASN A 41 -6.84 1.56 21.12
C ASN A 41 -8.10 2.17 21.72
N ASP A 42 -8.78 1.46 22.63
CA ASP A 42 -9.96 1.96 23.32
C ASP A 42 -9.70 2.01 24.84
N PRO A 43 -9.29 3.17 25.38
CA PRO A 43 -9.07 3.34 26.81
C PRO A 43 -10.37 3.35 27.62
N THR A 44 -11.54 3.39 26.99
CA THR A 44 -12.84 3.36 27.68
C THR A 44 -13.25 1.94 28.09
N LEU A 45 -12.62 0.92 27.49
CA LEU A 45 -12.79 -0.47 27.88
C LEU A 45 -11.96 -0.78 29.12
N ALA A 46 -12.52 -1.61 30.01
CA ALA A 46 -11.75 -2.14 31.13
C ALA A 46 -10.53 -2.93 30.61
N TYR A 47 -9.42 -2.84 31.35
CA TYR A 47 -8.16 -3.48 30.97
C TYR A 47 -8.35 -4.97 30.65
N GLY A 48 -7.75 -5.43 29.55
CA GLY A 48 -7.81 -6.82 29.09
C GLY A 48 -9.12 -7.22 28.41
N ARG A 49 -10.07 -6.30 28.22
CA ARG A 49 -11.30 -6.58 27.47
C ARG A 49 -11.06 -6.52 25.97
N LYS A 50 -11.69 -7.44 25.25
CA LYS A 50 -11.76 -7.42 23.79
C LYS A 50 -12.61 -6.23 23.31
N PRO A 51 -12.39 -5.76 22.06
CA PRO A 51 -13.26 -4.79 21.43
C PRO A 51 -14.73 -5.21 21.47
N LEU A 52 -15.64 -4.23 21.48
CA LEU A 52 -17.06 -4.52 21.30
C LEU A 52 -17.28 -5.23 19.95
N PRO A 53 -18.24 -6.18 19.83
CA PRO A 53 -18.45 -6.90 18.58
C PRO A 53 -18.68 -6.00 17.36
N ALA A 54 -19.37 -4.87 17.57
CA ALA A 54 -19.59 -3.88 16.52
C ALA A 54 -18.30 -3.17 16.09
N ASP A 55 -17.38 -2.89 17.02
CA ASP A 55 -16.09 -2.32 16.68
C ASP A 55 -15.19 -3.36 16.01
N GLN A 56 -15.22 -4.62 16.45
CA GLN A 56 -14.49 -5.71 15.79
C GLN A 56 -14.93 -5.85 14.32
N LYS A 57 -16.24 -5.87 14.06
CA LYS A 57 -16.79 -5.88 12.69
C LYS A 57 -16.24 -4.71 11.86
N ARG A 58 -16.10 -3.52 12.45
CA ARG A 58 -15.58 -2.34 11.75
C ARG A 58 -14.09 -2.40 11.50
N LEU A 59 -13.31 -3.00 12.39
CA LEU A 59 -11.90 -3.28 12.16
C LEU A 59 -11.72 -4.27 11.00
N ASP A 60 -12.56 -5.29 10.93
CA ASP A 60 -12.56 -6.23 9.81
C ASP A 60 -12.89 -5.49 8.49
N LEU A 61 -13.92 -4.62 8.50
CA LEU A 61 -14.26 -3.75 7.36
C LEU A 61 -13.10 -2.83 6.95
N VAL A 62 -12.41 -2.19 7.89
CA VAL A 62 -11.23 -1.36 7.60
C VAL A 62 -10.16 -2.18 6.89
N THR A 63 -9.89 -3.38 7.39
CA THR A 63 -8.87 -4.27 6.82
C THR A 63 -9.22 -4.66 5.39
N ASP A 64 -10.47 -5.05 5.14
CA ASP A 64 -10.93 -5.44 3.80
C ASP A 64 -10.92 -4.27 2.83
N VAL A 65 -11.34 -3.08 3.27
CA VAL A 65 -11.28 -1.87 2.45
C VAL A 65 -9.83 -1.49 2.14
N LEU A 66 -8.89 -1.64 3.08
CA LEU A 66 -7.47 -1.40 2.83
C LEU A 66 -6.92 -2.37 1.77
N ARG A 67 -7.14 -3.69 1.94
CA ARG A 67 -6.71 -4.71 0.98
C ARG A 67 -7.23 -4.39 -0.42
N LYS A 68 -8.53 -4.11 -0.52
CA LYS A 68 -9.17 -3.79 -1.80
C LYS A 68 -8.59 -2.51 -2.43
N GLN A 69 -8.53 -1.41 -1.68
CA GLN A 69 -8.06 -0.13 -2.24
C GLN A 69 -6.58 -0.15 -2.60
N LEU A 70 -5.74 -0.81 -1.81
CA LEU A 70 -4.30 -0.89 -2.09
C LEU A 70 -4.00 -1.83 -3.26
N ALA A 71 -4.78 -2.89 -3.45
CA ALA A 71 -4.71 -3.71 -4.66
C ALA A 71 -5.17 -2.93 -5.90
N GLU A 72 -6.41 -2.41 -5.89
CA GLU A 72 -7.04 -1.78 -7.06
C GLU A 72 -6.37 -0.47 -7.48
N LYS A 73 -5.87 0.33 -6.53
CA LYS A 73 -5.37 1.70 -6.79
C LYS A 73 -3.89 1.86 -6.48
N GLY A 74 -3.36 1.04 -5.57
CA GLY A 74 -1.95 1.09 -5.16
C GLY A 74 -1.06 0.11 -5.92
N GLY A 75 -1.63 -0.87 -6.63
CA GLY A 75 -0.86 -1.95 -7.26
C GLY A 75 -0.13 -2.83 -6.25
N LEU A 76 -0.66 -2.95 -5.02
CA LEU A 76 -0.06 -3.77 -3.97
C LEU A 76 -0.74 -5.14 -3.89
N GLU A 77 0.05 -6.20 -3.89
CA GLU A 77 -0.42 -7.56 -3.70
C GLU A 77 -0.35 -7.93 -2.21
N SER A 78 -1.47 -8.34 -1.60
CA SER A 78 -1.47 -8.78 -0.20
C SER A 78 -0.86 -10.17 -0.08
N VAL A 79 0.13 -10.33 0.80
CA VAL A 79 0.65 -11.66 1.16
C VAL A 79 -0.27 -12.37 2.17
N ASP A 80 -0.18 -13.70 2.22
CA ASP A 80 -0.83 -14.50 3.27
C ASP A 80 -0.10 -14.31 4.61
N LEU A 81 -0.84 -13.99 5.67
CA LEU A 81 -0.29 -13.78 7.02
C LEU A 81 -0.29 -15.06 7.87
N SER A 82 -0.97 -16.11 7.42
CA SER A 82 -1.17 -17.37 8.17
C SER A 82 0.14 -17.99 8.68
N PRO A 83 1.26 -17.98 7.91
CA PRO A 83 2.53 -18.54 8.40
C PRO A 83 3.12 -17.83 9.62
N GLN A 84 2.70 -16.59 9.91
CA GLN A 84 3.17 -15.80 11.06
C GLN A 84 2.04 -15.51 12.06
N ALA A 85 0.91 -16.25 12.00
CA ALA A 85 -0.25 -15.98 12.85
C ALA A 85 0.06 -16.07 14.36
N GLU A 86 0.98 -16.93 14.79
CA GLU A 86 1.40 -17.00 16.20
C GLU A 86 2.18 -15.76 16.62
N GLU A 87 3.15 -15.33 15.81
CA GLU A 87 3.99 -14.17 16.12
C GLU A 87 3.17 -12.88 16.11
N ILE A 88 2.25 -12.73 15.14
CA ILE A 88 1.31 -11.61 15.10
C ILE A 88 0.51 -11.53 16.40
N ARG A 89 0.01 -12.65 16.92
CA ARG A 89 -0.75 -12.67 18.19
C ARG A 89 0.12 -12.37 19.40
N LYS A 90 1.37 -12.81 19.40
CA LYS A 90 2.33 -12.54 20.49
C LYS A 90 2.71 -11.07 20.56
N GLU A 91 2.91 -10.44 19.42
CA GLU A 91 3.33 -9.03 19.32
C GLU A 91 2.15 -8.05 19.36
N SER A 92 0.90 -8.53 19.22
CA SER A 92 -0.27 -7.68 19.34
C SER A 92 -0.39 -7.03 20.73
N PRO A 93 -0.79 -5.74 20.81
CA PRO A 93 -1.17 -4.91 19.68
C PRO A 93 0.03 -4.38 18.87
N LEU A 94 -0.02 -4.59 17.56
CA LEU A 94 1.02 -4.20 16.61
C LEU A 94 1.24 -2.68 16.57
N TYR A 95 0.22 -1.87 16.89
CA TYR A 95 0.37 -0.42 17.00
C TYR A 95 1.26 0.03 18.20
N LYS A 96 1.64 -0.89 19.10
CA LYS A 96 2.52 -0.63 20.27
C LYS A 96 3.77 -1.52 20.33
N CYS A 97 3.98 -2.40 19.37
CA CYS A 97 4.98 -3.46 19.47
C CYS A 97 6.44 -3.03 19.20
N ASN A 98 6.74 -1.73 19.12
CA ASN A 98 8.11 -1.19 18.91
C ASN A 98 8.90 -1.90 17.79
N ASP A 99 8.59 -1.58 16.54
CA ASP A 99 9.28 -2.07 15.33
C ASP A 99 9.13 -3.57 15.01
N CYS A 100 8.26 -4.31 15.71
CA CYS A 100 8.00 -5.74 15.43
C CYS A 100 7.42 -6.01 14.02
N VAL A 101 6.69 -5.05 13.45
CA VAL A 101 5.83 -5.27 12.27
C VAL A 101 6.65 -5.56 11.02
N ALA A 102 7.74 -4.82 10.81
CA ALA A 102 8.58 -4.94 9.62
C ALA A 102 9.29 -6.31 9.54
N PRO A 103 9.92 -6.82 10.60
CA PRO A 103 10.43 -8.19 10.64
C PRO A 103 9.38 -9.26 10.31
N ILE A 104 8.15 -9.14 10.84
CA ILE A 104 7.07 -10.09 10.54
C ILE A 104 6.70 -10.02 9.05
N ALA A 105 6.54 -8.82 8.49
CA ALA A 105 6.24 -8.63 7.08
C ALA A 105 7.37 -9.19 6.17
N LYS A 106 8.63 -8.97 6.54
CA LYS A 106 9.79 -9.48 5.83
C LYS A 106 9.83 -11.01 5.84
N ALA A 107 9.52 -11.64 6.98
CA ALA A 107 9.44 -13.09 7.10
C ALA A 107 8.34 -13.70 6.21
N LEU A 108 7.29 -12.94 5.88
CA LEU A 108 6.22 -13.31 4.96
C LEU A 108 6.55 -13.03 3.48
N GLY A 109 7.75 -12.51 3.18
CA GLY A 109 8.16 -12.14 1.83
C GLY A 109 7.47 -10.88 1.29
N ALA A 110 6.93 -10.03 2.17
CA ALA A 110 6.43 -8.72 1.79
C ALA A 110 7.55 -7.68 1.72
N GLU A 111 7.42 -6.71 0.83
CA GLU A 111 8.28 -5.53 0.78
C GLU A 111 7.77 -4.40 1.68
N LEU A 112 6.46 -4.38 1.92
CA LEU A 112 5.78 -3.36 2.72
C LEU A 112 4.98 -3.98 3.85
N ALA A 113 4.98 -3.30 4.99
CA ALA A 113 4.11 -3.59 6.12
C ALA A 113 3.02 -2.52 6.21
N VAL A 114 1.75 -2.92 6.25
CA VAL A 114 0.61 -2.00 6.37
C VAL A 114 -0.16 -2.29 7.66
N THR A 115 -0.18 -1.31 8.56
CA THR A 115 -0.95 -1.39 9.81
C THR A 115 -2.02 -0.32 9.85
N ALA A 116 -3.11 -0.62 10.54
CA ALA A 116 -4.16 0.33 10.82
C ALA A 116 -4.65 0.17 12.25
N PHE A 117 -4.96 1.29 12.91
CA PHE A 117 -5.65 1.23 14.19
C PHE A 117 -6.59 2.41 14.39
N ALA A 118 -7.69 2.16 15.09
CA ALA A 118 -8.60 3.18 15.58
C ALA A 118 -8.19 3.63 16.98
N ASP A 119 -7.89 4.92 17.16
CA ASP A 119 -7.58 5.53 18.45
C ASP A 119 -8.85 6.13 19.07
N LYS A 120 -9.60 5.27 19.76
CA LYS A 120 -10.97 5.49 20.20
C LYS A 120 -11.02 6.18 21.56
N GLY A 121 -10.59 7.45 21.59
CA GLY A 121 -10.70 8.29 22.80
C GLY A 121 -12.15 8.51 23.27
N ALA A 122 -13.13 8.41 22.37
CA ALA A 122 -14.56 8.42 22.66
C ALA A 122 -15.36 7.65 21.60
N ASN A 123 -16.61 7.28 21.90
CA ASN A 123 -17.42 6.48 20.99
C ASN A 123 -17.71 7.16 19.64
N GLN A 124 -17.89 8.48 19.59
CA GLN A 124 -18.25 9.23 18.37
C GLN A 124 -17.16 10.17 17.86
N LEU A 125 -16.01 10.25 18.55
CA LEU A 125 -14.91 11.14 18.18
C LEU A 125 -13.59 10.41 18.40
N PHE A 126 -13.01 9.93 17.31
CA PHE A 126 -11.78 9.14 17.33
C PHE A 126 -11.00 9.28 16.04
N SER A 127 -9.75 8.83 16.04
CA SER A 127 -8.92 8.83 14.82
C SER A 127 -8.79 7.43 14.24
N LEU A 128 -8.78 7.33 12.92
CA LEU A 128 -8.25 6.16 12.22
C LEU A 128 -6.86 6.51 11.69
N VAL A 129 -5.87 5.68 12.01
CA VAL A 129 -4.48 5.85 11.58
C VAL A 129 -4.09 4.66 10.73
N VAL A 130 -3.43 4.90 9.60
CA VAL A 130 -2.88 3.86 8.72
C VAL A 130 -1.43 4.21 8.40
N THR A 131 -0.54 3.23 8.51
CA THR A 131 0.89 3.37 8.27
C THR A 131 1.35 2.33 7.25
N ILE A 132 2.21 2.74 6.31
CA ILE A 132 2.95 1.85 5.42
C ILE A 132 4.43 2.04 5.72
N ALA A 133 5.12 0.95 6.05
CA ALA A 133 6.55 0.93 6.29
C ALA A 133 7.24 -0.07 5.35
N GLU A 134 8.51 0.17 5.03
CA GLU A 134 9.38 -0.81 4.38
C GLU A 134 9.61 -2.00 5.31
N ALA A 135 9.42 -3.22 4.81
CA ALA A 135 9.67 -4.44 5.58
C ALA A 135 11.17 -4.66 5.86
N GLU A 136 12.04 -4.17 4.96
CA GLU A 136 13.50 -4.33 5.09
C GLU A 136 14.08 -3.48 6.21
N THR A 137 13.63 -2.24 6.34
CA THR A 137 14.25 -1.23 7.20
C THR A 137 13.35 -0.79 8.36
N GLY A 138 12.05 -1.09 8.32
CA GLY A 138 11.05 -0.54 9.23
C GLY A 138 10.70 0.93 8.96
N LYS A 139 11.33 1.58 7.97
CA LYS A 139 11.11 2.99 7.69
C LYS A 139 9.69 3.24 7.20
N VAL A 140 8.98 4.14 7.87
CA VAL A 140 7.66 4.60 7.43
C VAL A 140 7.79 5.39 6.12
N VAL A 141 7.15 4.90 5.06
CA VAL A 141 7.13 5.54 3.73
C VAL A 141 5.83 6.30 3.46
N ARG A 142 4.74 5.91 4.15
CA ARG A 142 3.46 6.61 4.14
C ARG A 142 2.77 6.51 5.49
N ARG A 143 2.06 7.57 5.86
CA ARG A 143 1.16 7.56 7.01
C ARG A 143 -0.02 8.49 6.74
N GLY A 144 -1.20 8.06 7.13
CA GLY A 144 -2.41 8.85 7.05
C GLY A 144 -3.20 8.75 8.34
N GLN A 145 -3.86 9.84 8.70
CA GLN A 145 -4.76 9.90 9.83
C GLN A 145 -5.98 10.75 9.45
N VAL A 146 -7.15 10.34 9.92
CA VAL A 146 -8.37 11.14 9.84
C VAL A 146 -9.16 11.01 11.14
N VAL A 147 -9.77 12.12 11.56
CA VAL A 147 -10.71 12.14 12.69
C VAL A 147 -12.10 11.82 12.17
N ILE A 148 -12.76 10.86 12.81
CA ILE A 148 -14.13 10.42 12.52
C ILE A 148 -15.04 11.00 13.61
N ARG A 149 -16.13 11.65 13.18
CA ARG A 149 -17.13 12.29 14.06
C ARG A 149 -18.48 11.55 14.05
N ALA A 150 -18.42 10.23 13.99
CA ALA A 150 -19.55 9.33 13.96
C ALA A 150 -19.04 7.90 14.20
N ASN A 151 -19.93 6.91 14.37
CA ASN A 151 -19.52 5.53 14.62
C ASN A 151 -20.42 4.52 13.89
N THR A 152 -20.59 4.72 12.59
CA THR A 152 -21.27 3.78 11.69
C THR A 152 -20.28 3.02 10.82
N ASP A 153 -20.70 1.87 10.29
CA ASP A 153 -19.86 1.04 9.41
C ASP A 153 -19.43 1.80 8.14
N ASP A 154 -20.31 2.69 7.64
CA ASP A 154 -20.05 3.54 6.49
C ASP A 154 -18.98 4.61 6.77
N ASP A 155 -18.99 5.20 7.97
CA ASP A 155 -18.01 6.22 8.36
C ASP A 155 -16.59 5.65 8.41
N TRP A 156 -16.43 4.46 9.00
CA TRP A 156 -15.14 3.76 9.06
C TRP A 156 -14.64 3.39 7.67
N SER A 157 -15.53 2.85 6.83
CA SER A 157 -15.20 2.47 5.46
C SER A 157 -14.86 3.69 4.60
N HIS A 158 -15.60 4.80 4.76
CA HIS A 158 -15.32 6.06 4.07
C HIS A 158 -13.98 6.65 4.52
N ALA A 159 -13.73 6.72 5.83
CA ALA A 159 -12.46 7.19 6.39
C ALA A 159 -11.27 6.42 5.81
N THR A 160 -11.36 5.08 5.73
CA THR A 160 -10.32 4.25 5.12
C THR A 160 -10.08 4.58 3.66
N ARG A 161 -11.14 4.66 2.83
CA ARG A 161 -11.01 5.05 1.41
C ARG A 161 -10.40 6.45 1.26
N TRP A 162 -10.78 7.37 2.13
CA TRP A 162 -10.26 8.73 2.13
C TRP A 162 -8.78 8.77 2.49
N ILE A 163 -8.33 8.04 3.51
CA ILE A 163 -6.91 7.92 3.87
C ILE A 163 -6.11 7.35 2.70
N VAL A 164 -6.58 6.26 2.09
CA VAL A 164 -5.86 5.65 0.96
C VAL A 164 -5.70 6.65 -0.18
N LYS A 165 -6.78 7.30 -0.60
CA LYS A 165 -6.77 8.27 -1.70
C LYS A 165 -5.90 9.50 -1.41
N ASN A 166 -6.06 10.12 -0.24
CA ASN A 166 -5.56 11.48 0.02
C ASN A 166 -4.28 11.52 0.87
N ARG A 167 -3.82 10.38 1.37
CA ARG A 167 -2.62 10.28 2.21
C ARG A 167 -1.65 9.22 1.73
N LEU A 168 -2.13 7.98 1.49
CA LEU A 168 -1.22 6.88 1.14
C LEU A 168 -0.80 6.95 -0.33
N LEU A 169 -1.76 7.21 -1.22
CA LEU A 169 -1.56 7.27 -2.68
C LEU A 169 -1.50 8.70 -3.23
N ALA A 170 -1.30 9.69 -2.36
CA ALA A 170 -1.10 11.07 -2.80
C ALA A 170 0.31 11.24 -3.39
N GLU A 171 0.40 11.95 -4.52
CA GLU A 171 1.67 12.28 -5.17
C GLU A 171 2.48 13.30 -4.33
N PRO A 172 3.82 13.27 -4.40
CA PRO A 172 4.66 12.35 -5.17
C PRO A 172 4.83 10.97 -4.49
N LEU A 173 4.56 9.87 -5.20
CA LEU A 173 4.73 8.49 -4.70
C LEU A 173 6.21 8.17 -4.38
N PRO A 174 6.53 7.45 -3.27
CA PRO A 174 7.92 7.20 -2.91
C PRO A 174 8.51 6.16 -3.89
N GLY A 175 9.64 6.48 -4.50
CA GLY A 175 10.34 5.60 -5.44
C GLY A 175 9.77 5.56 -6.86
N ARG A 176 8.75 6.37 -7.18
CA ARG A 176 8.32 6.64 -8.57
C ARG A 176 8.78 8.04 -8.95
N SER A 177 9.89 8.13 -9.68
CA SER A 177 10.40 9.36 -10.31
C SER A 177 10.31 9.22 -11.83
#